data_AF-A0A529T0A9-F1
#
_entry.id   AF-A0A529T0A9-F1
#
_cell.length_a   1.000
_cell.length_b   1.000
_cell.length_c   1.000
_cell.angle_alpha   90.00
_cell.angle_beta   90.00
_cell.angle_gamma   90.00
#
_symmetry.space_group_name_H-M   'P 1'
#
loop_
_entity.id
_entity.type
_entity.pdbx_description
1 polymer ?
#
loop_
_entity_poly.entity_id
_entity_poly.type
_entity_poly.pdbx_seq_one_letter_code
_entity_poly.pdbx_strand_id
1 'polypeptide(L)' 'GDSAVFGFRGQAFVTRAYVVGVSGISKGKPVVETIENGFGEPYAWPV' A
#
# COMPACT_ATOMS: atom_id res chain seq x y z
N GLY A 1 14.44 -9.11 6.39
CA GLY A 1 13.59 -9.13 7.59
C GLY A 1 12.38 -9.98 7.30
N ASP A 2 11.74 -10.53 8.33
CA ASP A 2 10.52 -11.32 8.18
C ASP A 2 9.30 -10.42 7.92
N SER A 3 8.32 -10.96 7.20
CA SER A 3 7.08 -10.25 6.84
C SER A 3 5.90 -10.78 7.64
N ALA A 4 5.00 -9.88 8.08
CA ALA A 4 3.73 -10.23 8.71
C ALA A 4 2.56 -9.64 7.92
N VAL A 5 1.47 -10.41 7.81
CA VAL A 5 0.25 -10.01 7.09
C VAL A 5 -0.94 -10.03 8.06
N PHE A 6 -1.67 -8.92 8.11
CA PHE A 6 -2.83 -8.74 8.98
C PHE A 6 -4.07 -8.38 8.16
N GLY A 7 -5.22 -8.95 8.53
CA GLY A 7 -6.53 -8.61 7.95
C GLY A 7 -7.48 -8.13 9.04
N PHE A 8 -7.76 -6.82 9.07
CA PHE A 8 -8.65 -6.19 10.04
C PHE A 8 -9.30 -4.94 9.43
N ARG A 9 -10.28 -4.37 10.15
CA ARG A 9 -10.92 -3.10 9.75
C ARG A 9 -10.02 -1.92 10.16
N GLY A 10 -9.12 -1.52 9.29
CA GLY A 10 -8.26 -0.35 9.46
C GLY A 10 -8.88 0.94 8.92
N GLN A 11 -8.36 2.08 9.37
CA GLN A 11 -8.68 3.42 8.86
C GLN A 11 -7.36 4.11 8.49
N ALA A 12 -7.01 4.12 7.19
CA ALA A 12 -5.68 4.53 6.73
C ALA A 12 -5.31 5.97 7.13
N PHE A 13 -6.25 6.91 7.05
CA PHE A 13 -6.01 8.33 7.28
C PHE A 13 -5.78 8.76 8.73
N VAL A 14 -5.91 7.84 9.69
CA VAL A 14 -5.53 8.07 11.09
C VAL A 14 -4.20 7.40 11.46
N THR A 15 -3.45 6.93 10.45
CA THR A 15 -2.19 6.21 10.64
C THR A 15 -1.04 6.86 9.86
N ARG A 16 0.18 6.33 10.06
CA ARG A 16 1.36 6.66 9.24
C ARG A 16 1.69 5.55 8.22
N ALA A 17 0.75 4.65 7.96
CA ALA A 17 0.94 3.60 6.96
C ALA A 17 0.92 4.20 5.55
N TYR A 18 1.74 3.66 4.66
CA TYR A 18 1.59 3.89 3.22
C TYR A 18 0.44 3.07 2.67
N VAL A 19 -0.29 3.64 1.73
CA VAL A 19 -1.26 2.94 0.89
C VAL A 19 -0.58 2.66 -0.43
N VAL A 20 -0.71 1.44 -0.93
CA VAL A 20 -0.07 1.01 -2.19
C VAL A 20 -1.16 0.49 -3.12
N GLY A 21 -1.35 1.17 -4.25
CA GLY A 21 -2.22 0.73 -5.33
C GLY A 21 -1.55 -0.37 -6.14
N VAL A 22 -2.14 -1.57 -6.16
CA VAL A 22 -1.62 -2.72 -6.92
C VAL A 22 -2.63 -3.18 -7.96
N SER A 23 -2.22 -3.16 -9.23
CA SER A 23 -3.02 -3.64 -10.36
C SER A 23 -2.59 -5.06 -10.79
N GLY A 24 -3.33 -5.67 -11.72
CA GLY A 24 -2.92 -6.93 -12.37
C GLY A 24 -2.98 -8.21 -11.51
N ILE A 25 -3.48 -8.12 -10.27
CA ILE A 25 -3.63 -9.26 -9.33
C ILE A 25 -4.43 -10.40 -9.99
N SER A 26 -5.58 -10.11 -10.59
CA SER A 26 -6.44 -11.13 -11.23
C SER A 26 -5.81 -11.78 -12.47
N LYS A 27 -4.77 -11.18 -13.05
CA LYS A 27 -4.04 -11.68 -14.22
C LYS A 27 -2.75 -12.42 -13.83
N GLY A 28 -2.46 -12.57 -12.53
CA GLY A 28 -1.21 -13.14 -12.03
C GLY A 28 0.03 -12.28 -12.36
N LYS A 29 -0.17 -10.99 -12.67
CA LYS A 29 0.91 -10.04 -13.01
C LYS A 29 0.77 -8.79 -12.14
N PRO A 30 1.09 -8.87 -10.85
CA PRO A 30 0.94 -7.73 -9.95
C PRO A 30 1.92 -6.61 -10.33
N VAL A 31 1.41 -5.37 -10.37
CA VAL A 31 2.20 -4.17 -10.66
C VAL A 31 1.85 -3.09 -9.63
N VAL A 32 2.87 -2.46 -9.04
CA VAL A 32 2.69 -1.29 -8.18
C VAL A 32 2.46 -0.08 -9.08
N GLU A 33 1.31 0.58 -8.90
CA GLU A 33 0.92 1.76 -9.70
C GLU A 33 1.17 3.05 -8.92
N THR A 34 0.82 3.04 -7.64
CA THR A 34 0.88 4.22 -6.78
C THR A 34 1.33 3.87 -5.38
N ILE A 35 1.93 4.87 -4.71
CA ILE A 35 2.26 4.83 -3.30
C ILE A 35 1.87 6.19 -2.73
N GLU A 36 0.99 6.19 -1.72
CA GLU A 36 0.51 7.39 -1.05
C GLU A 36 0.72 7.33 0.45
N ASN A 37 0.81 8.49 1.10
CA ASN A 37 0.69 8.58 2.55
C ASN A 37 -0.77 8.41 3.01
N GLY A 38 -1.01 8.40 4.33
CA GLY A 38 -2.35 8.28 4.90
C GLY A 38 -3.34 9.38 4.47
N PHE A 39 -2.88 10.50 3.91
CA PHE A 39 -3.70 11.61 3.42
C PHE A 39 -3.95 11.55 1.91
N GLY A 40 -3.41 10.56 1.20
CA GLY A 40 -3.57 10.39 -0.24
C GLY A 40 -2.57 11.18 -1.09
N GLU A 41 -1.52 11.75 -0.47
CA GLU A 41 -0.46 12.46 -1.21
C GLU A 41 0.57 11.45 -1.74
N PRO A 42 1.03 11.59 -3.00
CA PRO A 42 2.05 10.71 -3.56
C PRO A 42 3.33 10.70 -2.72
N TYR A 43 3.92 9.51 -2.55
CA TYR A 43 5.14 9.33 -1.78
C TYR A 43 6.15 8.46 -2.53
N ALA A 44 7.43 8.84 -2.48
CA ALA A 44 8.51 8.07 -3.08
C ALA A 44 9.04 7.05 -2.06
N TRP A 45 8.73 5.77 -2.26
CA TRP A 45 9.23 4.64 -1.48
C TRP A 45 9.40 3.41 -2.38
N PRO A 46 10.36 2.51 -2.13
CA PRO A 46 11.49 2.69 -1.22
C PRO A 46 12.47 3.72 -1.78
N VAL A 47 13.13 4.47 -0.89
CA VAL A 47 14.29 5.31 -1.23
C VAL A 47 15.58 4.51 -1.12
#